data_AF-A0A2D7TSS8-F1
#
_entry.id   AF-A0A2D7TSS8-F1
#
_cell.length_a   1.000
_cell.length_b   1.000
_cell.length_c   1.000
_cell.angle_alpha   90.00
_cell.angle_beta   90.00
_cell.angle_gamma   90.00
#
_symmetry.space_group_name_H-M   'P 1'
#
loop_
_entity.id
_entity.type
_entity.pdbx_description
1 polymer ?
#
loop_
_entity_poly.entity_id
_entity_poly.type
_entity_poly.pdbx_seq_one_letter_code
_entity_poly.pdbx_strand_id
1 'polypeptide(L)'
;MTETQLFDFMQANRQIFATWFLIGTIFPIAVIYSAYMFRNFTTGIRAAAMVSALCGVLLLAFFTTGVQMVFFTNQLTALGALAAQGSEGAANFMNQFGFPIGQEVTMPLWMTLVSTVQVLINIALTVYIFLFAKWEK
;
A
#
# COMPACT_ATOMS: atom_id res chain seq x y z
N MET A 1 -17.68 20.01 -14.63
CA MET A 1 -16.89 18.79 -14.93
C MET A 1 -17.84 17.76 -15.52
N THR A 2 -17.60 17.25 -16.74
CA THR A 2 -18.48 16.29 -17.45
C THR A 2 -18.30 14.86 -16.91
N GLU A 3 -19.27 13.97 -17.11
CA GLU A 3 -19.22 12.54 -16.70
C GLU A 3 -17.90 11.85 -17.08
N THR A 4 -17.29 12.24 -18.19
CA THR A 4 -15.99 11.79 -18.66
C THR A 4 -14.89 11.91 -17.61
N GLN A 5 -14.84 13.02 -16.85
CA GLN A 5 -13.78 13.23 -15.87
C GLN A 5 -14.02 12.42 -14.58
N LEU A 6 -15.27 12.06 -14.28
CA LEU A 6 -15.60 11.10 -13.21
C LEU A 6 -15.18 9.68 -13.61
N PHE A 7 -15.36 9.30 -14.88
CA PHE A 7 -14.86 8.04 -15.40
C PHE A 7 -13.33 7.96 -15.39
N ASP A 8 -12.65 9.04 -15.78
CA ASP A 8 -11.18 9.14 -15.70
C ASP A 8 -10.68 8.97 -14.25
N PHE A 9 -11.38 9.59 -13.29
CA PHE A 9 -11.13 9.43 -11.86
C PHE A 9 -11.28 7.98 -11.38
N MET A 10 -12.36 7.30 -11.79
CA MET A 10 -12.59 5.89 -11.44
C MET A 10 -11.53 4.98 -12.04
N GLN A 11 -11.10 5.25 -13.29
CA GLN A 11 -10.07 4.48 -13.96
C GLN A 11 -8.70 4.65 -13.28
N ALA A 12 -8.30 5.88 -12.95
CA ALA A 12 -7.04 6.16 -12.26
C ALA A 12 -6.99 5.48 -10.88
N ASN A 13 -8.08 5.56 -10.10
CA ASN A 13 -8.16 4.88 -8.81
C ASN A 13 -8.06 3.37 -8.93
N ARG A 14 -8.74 2.78 -9.93
CA ARG A 14 -8.68 1.33 -10.17
C ARG A 14 -7.27 0.87 -10.53
N GLN A 15 -6.55 1.64 -11.35
CA GLN A 15 -5.18 1.31 -11.74
C GLN A 15 -4.21 1.40 -10.57
N ILE A 16 -4.31 2.45 -9.75
CA ILE A 16 -3.52 2.62 -8.53
C ILE A 16 -3.77 1.46 -7.57
N PHE A 17 -5.04 1.13 -7.32
CA PHE A 17 -5.42 0.03 -6.45
C PHE A 17 -4.91 -1.33 -6.97
N ALA A 18 -5.10 -1.62 -8.26
CA ALA A 18 -4.64 -2.87 -8.86
C ALA A 18 -3.12 -3.03 -8.76
N THR A 19 -2.38 -1.96 -9.03
CA THR A 19 -0.91 -1.95 -8.91
C THR A 19 -0.48 -2.16 -7.47
N TRP A 20 -1.12 -1.45 -6.53
CA TRP A 20 -0.84 -1.59 -5.10
C TRP A 20 -1.09 -3.00 -4.58
N PHE A 21 -2.26 -3.58 -4.92
CA PHE A 21 -2.63 -4.93 -4.53
C PHE A 21 -1.67 -5.98 -5.11
N LEU A 22 -1.32 -5.84 -6.40
CA LEU A 22 -0.46 -6.79 -7.10
C LEU A 22 0.97 -6.76 -6.53
N ILE A 23 1.56 -5.59 -6.33
CA ILE A 23 2.89 -5.47 -5.70
C ILE A 23 2.84 -5.97 -4.25
N GLY A 24 1.82 -5.58 -3.49
CA GLY A 24 1.64 -6.00 -2.10
C GLY A 24 1.48 -7.52 -1.94
N THR A 25 0.97 -8.22 -2.96
CA THR A 25 0.81 -9.68 -2.94
C THR A 25 2.07 -10.40 -3.44
N ILE A 26 2.67 -9.93 -4.53
CA ILE A 26 3.84 -10.56 -5.14
C ILE A 26 5.08 -10.42 -4.25
N PHE A 27 5.24 -9.28 -3.58
CA PHE A 27 6.43 -9.00 -2.79
C PHE A 27 6.65 -9.99 -1.62
N PRO A 28 5.66 -10.27 -0.75
CA PRO A 28 5.80 -11.31 0.28
C PRO A 28 6.12 -12.69 -0.27
N ILE A 29 5.51 -13.07 -1.41
CA ILE A 29 5.80 -14.35 -2.08
C ILE A 29 7.26 -14.40 -2.52
N ALA A 30 7.77 -13.32 -3.10
CA ALA A 30 9.16 -13.22 -3.51
C ALA A 30 10.12 -13.34 -2.31
N VAL A 31 9.81 -12.69 -1.17
CA VAL A 31 10.61 -12.79 0.07
C VAL A 31 10.66 -14.23 0.58
N ILE A 32 9.51 -14.92 0.65
CA ILE A 32 9.43 -16.32 1.09
C ILE A 32 10.22 -17.22 0.13
N TYR A 33 10.03 -17.03 -1.17
CA TYR A 33 10.73 -17.79 -2.20
C TYR A 33 12.25 -17.59 -2.13
N SER A 34 12.71 -16.35 -2.00
CA SER A 34 14.13 -16.05 -1.79
C SER A 34 14.65 -16.74 -0.54
N ALA A 35 13.96 -16.66 0.58
CA ALA A 35 14.42 -17.32 1.80
C ALA A 35 14.50 -18.85 1.65
N TYR A 36 13.55 -19.46 0.95
CA TYR A 36 13.57 -20.88 0.61
C TYR A 36 14.79 -21.24 -0.25
N MET A 37 15.08 -20.45 -1.29
CA MET A 37 16.23 -20.68 -2.17
C MET A 37 17.57 -20.60 -1.42
N PHE A 38 17.66 -19.71 -0.44
CA PHE A 38 18.88 -19.49 0.34
C PHE A 38 19.03 -20.43 1.56
N ARG A 39 18.06 -21.32 1.83
CA ARG A 39 18.00 -22.11 3.07
C ARG A 39 19.20 -23.03 3.32
N ASN A 40 19.82 -23.54 2.26
CA ASN A 40 20.95 -24.48 2.35
C ASN A 40 22.32 -23.79 2.42
N PHE A 41 22.36 -22.45 2.34
CA PHE A 41 23.60 -21.69 2.41
C PHE A 41 24.02 -21.41 3.86
N THR A 42 25.25 -20.96 4.03
CA THR A 42 25.78 -20.53 5.34
C THR A 42 24.98 -19.34 5.88
N THR A 43 24.98 -19.20 7.21
CA THR A 43 24.26 -18.11 7.89
C THR A 43 24.66 -16.73 7.38
N GLY A 44 25.93 -16.52 7.01
CA GLY A 44 26.40 -15.25 6.46
C GLY A 44 25.72 -14.87 5.14
N ILE A 45 25.57 -15.84 4.22
CA ILE A 45 24.91 -15.61 2.93
C ILE A 45 23.40 -15.40 3.12
N ARG A 46 22.79 -16.18 4.02
CA ARG A 46 21.37 -16.00 4.39
C ARG A 46 21.10 -14.62 4.99
N ALA A 47 22.01 -14.12 5.84
CA ALA A 47 21.91 -12.78 6.41
C ALA A 47 22.06 -11.69 5.36
N ALA A 48 22.95 -11.85 4.37
CA ALA A 48 23.07 -10.89 3.27
C ALA A 48 21.78 -10.83 2.41
N ALA A 49 21.21 -11.99 2.07
CA ALA A 49 19.94 -12.07 1.35
C ALA A 49 18.76 -11.49 2.16
N MET A 50 18.76 -11.70 3.48
CA MET A 50 17.79 -11.11 4.40
C MET A 50 17.84 -9.57 4.37
N VAL A 51 19.03 -8.97 4.41
CA VAL A 51 19.17 -7.50 4.36
C VAL A 51 18.59 -6.94 3.06
N SER A 52 18.82 -7.61 1.93
CA SER A 52 18.21 -7.23 0.65
C SER A 52 16.68 -7.31 0.70
N ALA A 53 16.12 -8.37 1.27
CA ALA A 53 14.68 -8.52 1.46
C ALA A 53 14.10 -7.43 2.39
N LEU A 54 14.79 -7.10 3.47
CA LEU A 54 14.40 -6.03 4.40
C LEU A 54 14.37 -4.64 3.73
N CYS A 55 15.34 -4.33 2.87
CA CYS A 55 15.30 -3.11 2.06
C CYS A 55 14.04 -3.07 1.18
N GLY A 56 13.67 -4.21 0.57
CA GLY A 56 12.44 -4.30 -0.21
C GLY A 56 11.17 -4.11 0.63
N VAL A 57 11.12 -4.64 1.86
CA VAL A 57 9.99 -4.43 2.80
C VAL A 57 9.80 -2.94 3.09
N LEU A 58 10.90 -2.21 3.30
CA LEU A 58 10.86 -0.77 3.52
C LEU A 58 10.39 -0.01 2.27
N LEU A 59 10.88 -0.38 1.08
CA LEU A 59 10.42 0.20 -0.17
C LEU A 59 8.91 -0.02 -0.39
N LEU A 60 8.40 -1.22 -0.08
CA LEU A 60 6.97 -1.52 -0.15
C LEU A 60 6.15 -0.66 0.84
N ALA A 61 6.69 -0.40 2.03
CA ALA A 61 6.07 0.48 3.02
C ALA A 61 5.95 1.92 2.52
N PHE A 62 7.03 2.46 1.94
CA PHE A 62 7.03 3.79 1.34
C PHE A 62 6.06 3.88 0.16
N PHE A 63 6.06 2.87 -0.71
CA PHE A 63 5.13 2.81 -1.84
C PHE A 63 3.67 2.78 -1.37
N THR A 64 3.34 1.95 -0.37
CA THR A 64 1.99 1.89 0.21
C THR A 64 1.57 3.23 0.80
N THR A 65 2.47 3.89 1.54
CA THR A 65 2.20 5.21 2.11
C THR A 65 1.98 6.26 1.03
N GLY A 66 2.78 6.23 -0.04
CA GLY A 66 2.62 7.12 -1.19
C GLY A 66 1.28 6.91 -1.91
N VAL A 67 0.88 5.66 -2.12
CA VAL A 67 -0.43 5.32 -2.71
C VAL A 67 -1.58 5.83 -1.84
N GLN A 68 -1.52 5.62 -0.52
CA GLN A 68 -2.52 6.12 0.41
C GLN A 68 -2.60 7.65 0.36
N MET A 69 -1.45 8.35 0.36
CA MET A 69 -1.41 9.80 0.25
C MET A 69 -2.02 10.31 -1.06
N VAL A 70 -1.70 9.70 -2.21
CA VAL A 70 -2.31 10.06 -3.49
C VAL A 70 -3.83 9.85 -3.47
N PHE A 71 -4.30 8.76 -2.87
CA PHE A 71 -5.72 8.47 -2.78
C PHE A 71 -6.48 9.50 -1.92
N PHE A 72 -6.01 9.77 -0.70
CA PHE A 72 -6.70 10.72 0.18
C PHE A 72 -6.50 12.16 -0.26
N THR A 73 -5.25 12.59 -0.41
CA THR A 73 -4.91 14.00 -0.60
C THR A 73 -5.19 14.50 -2.01
N ASN A 74 -5.03 13.67 -3.04
CA ASN A 74 -5.24 14.11 -4.43
C ASN A 74 -6.61 13.71 -4.95
N GLN A 75 -6.94 12.42 -4.87
CA GLN A 75 -8.16 11.89 -5.49
C GLN A 75 -9.42 12.32 -4.71
N LEU A 76 -9.50 12.05 -3.41
CA LEU A 76 -10.68 12.44 -2.63
C LEU A 76 -10.83 13.96 -2.48
N THR A 77 -9.74 14.71 -2.34
CA THR A 77 -9.80 16.18 -2.37
C THR A 77 -10.32 16.71 -3.70
N ALA A 78 -9.87 16.16 -4.84
CA ALA A 78 -10.40 16.55 -6.15
C ALA A 78 -11.89 16.25 -6.26
N LEU A 79 -12.34 15.08 -5.79
CA LEU A 79 -13.76 14.72 -5.74
C LEU A 79 -14.57 15.67 -4.82
N GLY A 80 -13.99 16.08 -3.70
CA GLY A 80 -14.57 17.08 -2.80
C GLY A 80 -14.70 18.46 -3.44
N ALA A 81 -13.71 18.89 -4.23
CA ALA A 81 -13.79 20.12 -5.01
C ALA A 81 -14.90 20.04 -6.07
N LEU A 82 -15.14 18.86 -6.65
CA LEU A 82 -16.24 18.66 -7.61
C LEU A 82 -17.62 18.72 -6.96
N ALA A 83 -17.75 18.13 -5.77
CA ALA A 83 -18.96 18.26 -4.97
C ALA A 83 -19.25 19.74 -4.65
N ALA A 84 -18.21 20.52 -4.29
CA ALA A 84 -18.34 21.95 -4.03
C ALA A 84 -18.72 22.77 -5.27
N GLN A 85 -18.36 22.30 -6.47
CA GLN A 85 -18.73 22.92 -7.75
C GLN A 85 -20.12 22.50 -8.27
N GLY A 86 -20.90 21.74 -7.49
CA GLY A 86 -22.28 21.39 -7.81
C GLY A 86 -22.47 20.01 -8.46
N SER A 87 -21.48 19.12 -8.44
CA SER A 87 -21.66 17.74 -8.89
C SER A 87 -22.44 16.92 -7.83
N GLU A 88 -23.69 16.57 -8.15
CA GLU A 88 -24.54 15.74 -7.26
C GLU A 88 -23.94 14.36 -7.01
N GLY A 89 -23.35 13.71 -8.04
CA GLY A 89 -22.71 12.41 -7.90
C GLY A 89 -21.51 12.44 -6.94
N ALA A 90 -20.67 13.46 -7.05
CA ALA A 90 -19.55 13.64 -6.15
C ALA A 90 -20.02 14.01 -4.73
N ALA A 91 -21.02 14.88 -4.60
CA ALA A 91 -21.58 15.26 -3.30
C ALA A 91 -22.22 14.05 -2.58
N ASN A 92 -22.96 13.22 -3.30
CA ASN A 92 -23.55 11.99 -2.76
C ASN A 92 -22.48 11.01 -2.29
N PHE A 93 -21.43 10.80 -3.10
CA PHE A 93 -20.31 9.95 -2.69
C PHE A 93 -19.61 10.49 -1.44
N MET A 94 -19.25 11.78 -1.42
CA MET A 94 -18.56 12.40 -0.28
C MET A 94 -19.41 12.33 0.99
N ASN A 95 -20.71 12.64 0.90
CA ASN A 95 -21.63 12.58 2.04
C ASN A 95 -21.87 11.15 2.53
N GLN A 96 -21.96 10.16 1.63
CA GLN A 96 -22.15 8.76 1.99
C GLN A 96 -20.99 8.22 2.83
N PHE A 97 -19.77 8.63 2.52
CA PHE A 97 -18.55 8.20 3.23
C PHE A 97 -18.09 9.19 4.31
N GLY A 98 -18.84 10.28 4.55
CA GLY A 98 -18.55 11.27 5.58
C GLY A 98 -17.30 12.11 5.32
N PHE A 99 -16.90 12.29 4.05
CA PHE A 99 -15.75 13.11 3.68
C PHE A 99 -16.13 14.58 3.51
N PRO A 100 -15.25 15.52 3.89
CA PRO A 100 -15.55 16.95 3.79
C PRO A 100 -15.58 17.42 2.33
N ILE A 101 -16.58 18.23 1.99
CA ILE A 101 -16.76 18.81 0.65
C ILE A 101 -15.95 20.13 0.56
N GLY A 102 -15.21 20.31 -0.53
CA GLY A 102 -14.43 21.52 -0.80
C GLY A 102 -13.22 21.73 0.11
N GLN A 103 -12.88 20.76 0.97
CA GLN A 103 -11.71 20.80 1.84
C GLN A 103 -10.77 19.63 1.52
N GLU A 104 -9.52 19.77 1.93
CA GLU A 104 -8.53 18.71 1.79
C GLU A 104 -8.92 17.49 2.63
N VAL A 105 -8.88 16.30 2.01
CA VAL A 105 -9.12 15.04 2.71
C VAL A 105 -7.78 14.48 3.18
N THR A 106 -7.55 14.52 4.48
CA THR A 106 -6.35 13.95 5.09
C THR A 106 -6.51 12.46 5.35
N MET A 107 -5.42 11.71 5.22
CA MET A 107 -5.40 10.29 5.57
C MET A 107 -5.76 10.08 7.06
N PRO A 108 -6.68 9.13 7.38
CA PRO A 108 -7.00 8.79 8.76
C PRO A 108 -5.79 8.23 9.53
N LEU A 109 -5.59 8.69 10.76
CA LEU A 109 -4.46 8.28 11.60
C LEU A 109 -4.38 6.76 11.83
N TRP A 110 -5.52 6.09 11.96
CA TRP A 110 -5.57 4.64 12.16
C TRP A 110 -4.97 3.86 10.98
N MET A 111 -5.08 4.37 9.75
CA MET A 111 -4.46 3.72 8.59
C MET A 111 -2.93 3.75 8.68
N THR A 112 -2.36 4.86 9.15
CA THR A 112 -0.93 4.98 9.42
C THR A 112 -0.47 4.01 10.51
N LEU A 113 -1.23 3.91 11.60
CA LEU A 113 -0.93 2.99 12.71
C LEU A 113 -0.95 1.53 12.26
N VAL A 114 -2.02 1.09 11.60
CA VAL A 114 -2.15 -0.28 11.10
C VAL A 114 -1.05 -0.60 10.09
N SER A 115 -0.74 0.34 9.19
CA SER A 115 0.32 0.18 8.20
C SER A 115 1.70 0.06 8.86
N THR A 116 1.96 0.85 9.91
CA THR A 116 3.22 0.76 10.69
C THR A 116 3.36 -0.59 11.38
N VAL A 117 2.30 -1.06 12.05
CA VAL A 117 2.30 -2.39 12.69
C VAL A 117 2.55 -3.49 11.67
N GLN A 118 1.92 -3.42 10.49
CA GLN A 118 2.13 -4.38 9.41
C GLN A 118 3.58 -4.41 8.93
N VAL A 119 4.24 -3.25 8.82
CA VAL A 119 5.66 -3.16 8.45
C VAL A 119 6.54 -3.83 9.50
N LEU A 120 6.29 -3.60 10.79
CA LEU A 120 7.04 -4.25 11.87
C LEU A 120 6.89 -5.77 11.86
N ILE A 121 5.67 -6.26 11.63
CA ILE A 121 5.40 -7.70 11.47
C ILE A 121 6.20 -8.26 10.28
N ASN A 122 6.17 -7.59 9.13
CA ASN A 122 6.89 -8.05 7.94
C ASN A 122 8.42 -8.06 8.15
N ILE A 123 8.97 -7.08 8.87
CA ILE A 123 10.39 -7.07 9.24
C ILE A 123 10.71 -8.29 10.12
N ALA A 124 9.93 -8.51 11.18
CA ALA A 124 10.15 -9.63 12.10
C ALA A 124 10.03 -10.99 11.39
N LEU A 125 9.01 -11.16 10.55
CA LEU A 125 8.82 -12.38 9.75
C LEU A 125 9.95 -12.58 8.74
N THR A 126 10.44 -11.52 8.10
CA THR A 126 11.58 -11.62 7.17
C THR A 126 12.82 -12.12 7.89
N VAL A 127 13.15 -11.55 9.05
CA VAL A 127 14.28 -12.02 9.88
C VAL A 127 14.09 -13.49 10.28
N TYR A 128 12.89 -13.83 10.75
CA TYR A 128 12.55 -15.20 11.15
C TYR A 128 12.75 -16.20 10.02
N ILE A 129 12.16 -15.94 8.85
CA ILE A 129 12.18 -16.87 7.71
C ILE A 129 13.60 -17.05 7.18
N PHE A 130 14.42 -15.99 7.14
CA PHE A 130 15.79 -16.10 6.64
C PHE A 130 16.75 -16.77 7.61
N LEU A 131 16.62 -16.57 8.93
CA LEU A 131 17.63 -17.01 9.89
C LEU A 131 17.19 -18.20 10.75
N PHE A 132 15.92 -18.28 11.12
CA PHE A 132 15.43 -19.18 12.15
C PHE A 132 14.45 -20.24 11.66
N ALA A 133 13.81 -20.04 10.51
CA ALA A 133 12.85 -21.00 9.98
C ALA A 133 13.52 -22.37 9.74
N LYS A 134 12.87 -23.39 10.30
CA LYS A 134 13.17 -24.79 10.01
C LYS A 134 12.34 -25.20 8.80
N TRP A 135 12.96 -25.09 7.63
CA TRP A 135 12.39 -25.67 6.41
C TRP A 135 12.34 -27.19 6.60
N GLU A 136 11.16 -27.80 6.41
CA GLU A 136 11.03 -29.26 6.48
C GLU A 136 12.04 -29.90 5.52
N LYS A 137 12.66 -31.00 5.98
CA LYS A 137 13.66 -31.74 5.20
C LYS A 137 13.00 -32.75 4.28
#